data_AF-A0A498I662-F1
#
_entry.id   AF-A0A498I662-F1
#
_cell.length_a   1.000
_cell.length_b   1.000
_cell.length_c   1.000
_cell.angle_alpha   90.00
_cell.angle_beta   90.00
_cell.angle_gamma   90.00
#
_symmetry.space_group_name_H-M   'P 1'
#
loop_
_entity.id
_entity.type
_entity.pdbx_description
1 polymer ?
#
loop_
_entity_poly.entity_id
_entity_poly.type
_entity_poly.pdbx_seq_one_letter_code
_entity_poly.pdbx_strand_id
1 'polypeptide(L)'
;MSLKMSVLGMFVFLLLASATKAHESSVFDVTSAEYGAKPGSDITFALAKAWNGSCASPSASKVVVPSGTYKLSGASFKGPCEAPIELQVQGTLQAPEKDSELTM
;
A
#
# COMPACT_ATOMS: atom_id res chain seq x y z
N MET A 1 -47.85 -17.54 14.31
CA MET A 1 -46.95 -17.86 13.17
C MET A 1 -46.26 -16.62 12.62
N SER A 2 -46.89 -15.45 12.63
CA SER A 2 -46.33 -14.18 12.11
C SER A 2 -45.07 -13.67 12.82
N LEU A 3 -44.91 -13.91 14.13
CA LEU A 3 -43.73 -13.48 14.89
C LEU A 3 -42.46 -14.26 14.51
N LYS A 4 -42.58 -15.56 14.21
CA LYS A 4 -41.46 -16.41 13.75
C LYS A 4 -40.95 -15.97 12.38
N MET A 5 -41.86 -15.55 11.49
CA MET A 5 -41.51 -15.09 10.13
C MET A 5 -40.73 -13.77 10.15
N SER A 6 -41.09 -12.86 11.09
CA SER A 6 -40.40 -11.58 11.29
C SER A 6 -39.00 -11.76 11.89
N VAL A 7 -38.85 -12.67 12.87
CA VAL A 7 -37.54 -12.99 13.46
C VAL A 7 -36.60 -13.64 12.43
N LEU A 8 -37.11 -14.56 11.60
CA LEU A 8 -36.34 -15.18 10.52
C LEU A 8 -35.90 -14.14 9.48
N GLY A 9 -36.79 -13.22 9.12
CA GLY A 9 -36.47 -12.11 8.21
C GLY A 9 -35.39 -11.18 8.75
N MET A 10 -35.45 -10.80 10.03
CA MET A 10 -34.40 -10.01 10.68
C MET A 10 -33.06 -10.74 10.73
N PHE A 11 -33.06 -12.05 11.01
CA PHE A 11 -31.82 -12.86 11.02
C PHE A 11 -31.17 -12.94 9.64
N VAL A 12 -31.97 -13.13 8.58
CA VAL A 12 -31.49 -13.14 7.19
C VAL A 12 -30.93 -11.78 6.78
N PHE A 13 -31.57 -10.68 7.18
CA PHE A 13 -31.07 -9.33 6.89
C PHE A 13 -29.74 -9.03 7.59
N LEU A 14 -29.57 -9.47 8.85
CA LEU A 14 -28.30 -9.35 9.59
C LEU A 14 -27.17 -10.20 8.98
N LEU A 15 -27.49 -11.39 8.45
CA LEU A 15 -26.54 -12.23 7.72
C LEU A 15 -26.10 -11.61 6.38
N LEU A 16 -27.01 -10.92 5.67
CA LEU A 16 -26.68 -10.22 4.44
C LEU A 16 -25.80 -8.98 4.69
N ALA A 17 -26.03 -8.24 5.77
CA ALA A 17 -25.24 -7.07 6.13
C ALA A 17 -23.77 -7.40 6.47
N SER A 18 -23.52 -8.59 7.01
CA SER A 18 -22.17 -9.06 7.39
C SER A 18 -21.34 -9.56 6.20
N ALA A 19 -21.92 -9.69 5.00
CA ALA A 19 -21.23 -10.15 3.81
C ALA A 19 -20.39 -9.07 3.09
N THR A 20 -20.37 -7.83 3.58
CA THR A 20 -19.46 -6.81 3.06
C THR A 20 -18.06 -7.04 3.61
N LYS A 21 -17.26 -7.86 2.93
CA LYS A 21 -15.81 -7.78 3.07
C LYS A 21 -15.39 -6.46 2.44
N ALA A 22 -15.34 -5.40 3.23
CA ALA A 22 -14.55 -4.24 2.88
C ALA A 22 -13.15 -4.77 2.61
N HIS A 23 -12.74 -4.73 1.35
CA HIS A 23 -11.39 -5.13 0.98
C HIS A 23 -10.46 -4.09 1.59
N GLU A 24 -9.86 -4.41 2.74
CA GLU A 24 -8.80 -3.57 3.28
C GLU A 24 -7.66 -3.53 2.27
N SER A 25 -7.47 -2.37 1.66
CA SER A 25 -6.31 -2.10 0.82
C SER A 25 -5.07 -2.16 1.72
N SER A 26 -4.15 -3.06 1.42
CA SER A 26 -2.89 -3.16 2.15
C SER A 26 -2.07 -1.88 1.95
N VAL A 27 -1.54 -1.32 3.05
CA VAL A 27 -0.76 -0.08 3.04
C VAL A 27 0.70 -0.39 3.37
N PHE A 28 1.58 -0.06 2.44
CA PHE A 28 3.03 -0.25 2.48
C PHE A 28 3.70 1.11 2.70
N ASP A 29 3.76 1.56 3.95
CA ASP A 29 4.41 2.81 4.34
C ASP A 29 5.92 2.61 4.44
N VAL A 30 6.69 3.30 3.58
CA VAL A 30 8.16 3.17 3.52
C VAL A 30 8.86 3.51 4.84
N THR A 31 8.23 4.29 5.73
CA THR A 31 8.77 4.66 7.05
C THR A 31 8.42 3.67 8.16
N SER A 32 7.56 2.69 7.86
CA SER A 32 7.22 1.61 8.80
C SER A 32 8.47 0.86 9.28
N ALA A 33 8.36 0.16 10.41
CA ALA A 33 9.48 -0.60 10.97
C ALA A 33 10.03 -1.69 10.03
N GLU A 34 9.24 -2.14 9.04
CA GLU A 34 9.65 -3.14 8.04
C GLU A 34 10.60 -2.57 6.97
N TYR A 35 10.39 -1.31 6.58
CA TYR A 35 11.13 -0.66 5.49
C TYR A 35 12.15 0.36 5.98
N GLY A 36 11.86 1.07 7.08
CA GLY A 36 12.81 1.86 7.84
C GLY A 36 13.28 3.16 7.17
N ALA A 37 12.54 3.68 6.17
CA ALA A 37 12.85 4.96 5.56
C ALA A 37 12.77 6.10 6.58
N LYS A 38 13.65 7.09 6.44
CA LYS A 38 13.66 8.30 7.26
C LYS A 38 13.77 9.52 6.35
N PRO A 39 13.11 10.64 6.68
CA PRO A 39 13.37 11.90 5.99
C PRO A 39 14.86 12.25 6.02
N GLY A 40 15.39 12.72 4.89
CA GLY A 40 16.78 13.09 4.68
C GLY A 40 17.70 11.93 4.29
N SER A 41 17.26 10.67 4.42
CA SER A 41 18.03 9.50 4.02
C SER A 41 17.78 9.10 2.57
N ASP A 42 18.67 8.28 2.02
CA ASP A 42 18.38 7.53 0.80
C ASP A 42 17.34 6.44 1.11
N ILE A 43 16.24 6.43 0.36
CA ILE A 43 15.14 5.46 0.53
C ILE A 43 15.04 4.45 -0.61
N THR A 44 16.00 4.42 -1.54
CA THR A 44 16.00 3.55 -2.73
C THR A 44 15.68 2.10 -2.38
N PHE A 45 16.34 1.55 -1.37
CA PHE A 45 16.10 0.19 -0.91
C PHE A 45 14.77 0.01 -0.16
N ALA A 46 14.37 0.99 0.65
CA ALA A 46 13.10 0.94 1.39
C ALA A 46 11.90 0.98 0.44
N LEU A 47 11.93 1.86 -0.56
CA LEU A 47 10.91 1.98 -1.60
C LEU A 47 10.85 0.73 -2.48
N ALA A 48 12.00 0.15 -2.86
CA ALA A 48 12.04 -1.11 -3.61
C ALA A 48 11.43 -2.28 -2.82
N LYS A 49 11.74 -2.39 -1.52
CA LYS A 49 11.14 -3.41 -0.65
C LYS A 49 9.62 -3.22 -0.50
N ALA A 50 9.17 -1.99 -0.25
CA ALA A 50 7.76 -1.68 -0.12
C ALA A 50 7.00 -2.00 -1.42
N TRP A 51 7.58 -1.68 -2.58
CA TRP A 51 7.02 -2.04 -3.88
C TRP A 51 6.96 -3.55 -4.10
N ASN A 52 8.01 -4.29 -3.74
CA ASN A 52 7.98 -5.75 -3.86
C ASN A 52 6.93 -6.39 -2.94
N GLY A 53 6.79 -5.88 -1.71
CA GLY A 53 5.74 -6.30 -0.78
C GLY A 53 4.34 -6.02 -1.32
N SER A 54 4.12 -4.84 -1.90
CA SER A 54 2.82 -4.49 -2.50
C SER A 54 2.50 -5.28 -3.76
N CYS A 55 3.51 -5.62 -4.56
CA CYS A 55 3.40 -6.43 -5.77
C CYS A 55 3.00 -7.89 -5.49
N ALA A 56 3.44 -8.43 -4.35
CA ALA A 56 3.04 -9.75 -3.85
C ALA A 56 1.69 -9.74 -3.11
N SER A 57 1.02 -8.59 -3.00
CA SER A 57 -0.29 -8.52 -2.35
C SER A 57 -1.36 -9.09 -3.30
N PRO A 58 -2.19 -10.05 -2.86
CA PRO A 58 -3.25 -10.65 -3.68
C PRO A 58 -4.44 -9.67 -3.92
N SER A 59 -4.24 -8.40 -3.59
CA SER A 59 -5.25 -7.39 -3.42
C SER A 59 -4.76 -6.00 -3.75
N ALA A 60 -5.67 -5.11 -4.14
CA ALA A 60 -5.34 -3.72 -4.38
C ALA A 60 -4.61 -3.13 -3.17
N SER A 61 -3.50 -2.45 -3.42
CA SER A 61 -2.59 -2.00 -2.37
C SER A 61 -2.09 -0.57 -2.62
N LYS A 62 -1.56 0.06 -1.56
CA LYS A 62 -0.97 1.39 -1.62
C LYS A 62 0.47 1.36 -1.10
N VAL A 63 1.40 1.91 -1.86
CA VAL A 63 2.74 2.24 -1.37
C VAL A 63 2.75 3.72 -1.01
N VAL A 64 3.08 4.05 0.24
CA VAL A 64 3.03 5.44 0.73
C VAL A 64 4.44 5.93 1.02
N VAL A 65 4.79 7.08 0.44
CA VAL A 65 5.94 7.91 0.84
C VAL A 65 5.38 9.11 1.61
N PRO A 66 5.41 9.11 2.95
CA PRO A 66 4.84 10.18 3.76
C PRO A 66 5.53 11.53 3.54
N SER A 67 4.94 12.61 4.04
CA SER A 67 5.54 13.94 4.01
C SER A 67 6.98 13.97 4.54
N GLY A 68 7.84 14.74 3.87
CA GLY A 68 9.28 14.83 4.15
C GLY A 68 10.09 14.86 2.86
N THR A 69 11.38 15.13 2.94
CA THR A 69 12.29 15.02 1.79
C THR A 69 13.10 13.74 1.91
N TYR A 70 13.21 12.95 0.85
CA TYR A 70 13.94 11.68 0.83
C TYR A 70 14.84 11.65 -0.39
N LYS A 71 16.09 11.19 -0.22
CA LYS A 71 16.97 10.99 -1.37
C LYS A 71 16.56 9.71 -2.09
N LEU A 72 16.60 9.73 -3.41
CA LEU A 72 16.26 8.58 -4.23
C LEU A 72 17.22 8.49 -5.40
N SER A 73 18.04 7.45 -5.41
CA SER A 73 19.02 7.19 -6.48
C SER A 73 18.35 6.54 -7.70
N GLY A 74 17.20 5.90 -7.51
CA GLY A 74 16.31 5.48 -8.59
C GLY A 74 15.21 4.55 -8.10
N ALA A 75 14.24 4.25 -8.96
CA ALA A 75 13.16 3.34 -8.65
C ALA A 75 12.70 2.59 -9.90
N SER A 76 12.48 1.28 -9.77
CA SER A 76 11.99 0.42 -10.84
C SER A 76 10.73 -0.30 -10.40
N PHE A 77 9.59 0.15 -10.93
CA PHE A 77 8.27 -0.39 -10.64
C PHE A 77 7.90 -1.48 -11.65
N LYS A 78 8.50 -2.66 -11.49
CA LYS A 78 8.32 -3.81 -12.40
C LYS A 78 7.41 -4.87 -11.77
N GLY A 79 6.66 -5.56 -12.63
CA GLY A 79 5.85 -6.72 -12.27
C GLY A 79 6.51 -8.06 -12.68
N PRO A 80 5.74 -9.16 -12.68
CA PRO A 80 4.29 -9.22 -12.55
C PRO A 80 3.81 -8.96 -11.11
N CYS A 81 2.75 -8.17 -10.95
CA CYS A 81 2.09 -7.94 -9.66
C CYS A 81 0.71 -8.59 -9.66
N GLU A 82 0.30 -9.13 -8.52
CA GLU A 82 -0.94 -9.92 -8.41
C GLU A 82 -2.20 -9.06 -8.45
N ALA A 83 -2.08 -7.78 -8.10
CA ALA A 83 -3.18 -6.82 -8.05
C ALA A 83 -2.70 -5.39 -8.34
N PRO A 84 -3.63 -4.44 -8.58
CA PRO A 84 -3.29 -3.03 -8.79
C PRO A 84 -2.60 -2.39 -7.58
N ILE A 85 -1.61 -1.52 -7.83
CA ILE A 85 -0.85 -0.80 -6.80
C ILE A 85 -0.98 0.70 -7.05
N GLU A 86 -1.35 1.45 -6.03
CA GLU A 86 -1.29 2.92 -6.02
C GLU A 86 0.01 3.37 -5.34
N LEU A 87 0.86 4.11 -6.04
CA LEU A 87 2.01 4.79 -5.42
C LEU A 87 1.59 6.20 -5.01
N GLN A 88 1.54 6.45 -3.70
CA GLN A 88 1.18 7.73 -3.14
C GLN A 88 2.42 8.45 -2.58
N VAL A 89 2.91 9.42 -3.34
CA VAL A 89 4.02 10.28 -2.92
C VAL A 89 3.47 11.56 -2.29
N GLN A 90 3.53 11.64 -0.96
CA GLN A 90 3.11 12.82 -0.19
C GLN A 90 4.29 13.76 0.13
N GLY A 91 5.52 13.23 0.12
CA GLY A 91 6.76 13.97 0.31
C GLY A 91 7.47 14.35 -0.99
N THR A 92 8.76 14.68 -0.87
CA THR A 92 9.67 15.01 -1.97
C THR A 92 10.67 13.89 -2.16
N LEU A 93 10.77 13.35 -3.37
CA LEU A 93 11.83 12.44 -3.79
C LEU A 93 12.92 13.27 -4.49
N GLN A 94 14.07 13.40 -3.84
CA GLN A 94 15.20 14.19 -4.32
C GLN A 94 16.18 13.29 -5.06
N ALA A 95 16.37 13.56 -6.35
CA ALA A 95 17.40 12.91 -7.16
C ALA A 95 18.81 13.33 -6.69
N PRO A 96 19.85 12.50 -6.96
CA PRO A 96 21.24 12.89 -6.76
C PRO A 96 21.63 14.09 -7.63
N GLU A 97 22.66 14.83 -7.22
CA GLU A 97 23.18 15.97 -7.99
C GLU A 97 23.98 15.55 -9.24
N LYS A 98 24.52 14.32 -9.24
CA LYS A 98 25.31 13.78 -10.35
C LYS A 98 24.62 12.57 -10.94
N ASP A 99 24.61 12.52 -12.27
CA ASP A 99 24.05 11.39 -13.02
C ASP A 99 24.75 10.06 -12.70
N SER A 100 26.03 10.10 -12.29
CA SER A 100 26.79 8.91 -11.89
C SER A 100 26.25 8.20 -10.65
N GLU A 101 25.37 8.86 -9.90
CA GLU A 101 24.76 8.35 -8.68
C GLU A 101 23.35 7.78 -8.93
N LEU A 102 22.83 7.89 -10.16
CA LEU A 102 21.55 7.30 -10.54
C LEU A 102 21.68 5.78 -10.73
N THR A 103 20.68 5.05 -10.22
CA THR A 103 20.54 3.59 -10.39
C THR A 103 19.27 3.29 -11.17
N MET A 104 19.38 2.73 -12.37
CA MET A 104 18.24 2.28 -13.19
C MET A 104 17.97 0.78 -13.06
#